data_AF-A0AA36I9S7-F1
#
_entry.id   AF-A0AA36I9S7-F1
#
_cell.length_a   1.000
_cell.length_b   1.000
_cell.length_c   1.000
_cell.angle_alpha   90.00
_cell.angle_beta   90.00
_cell.angle_gamma   90.00
#
_symmetry.space_group_name_H-M   'P 1'
#
loop_
_entity.id
_entity.type
_entity.pdbx_description
1 polymer ?
#
loop_
_entity_poly.entity_id
_entity_poly.type
_entity_poly.pdbx_seq_one_letter_code
_entity_poly.pdbx_strand_id
1 'polypeptide(L)'
;MGATESCQRCCGRDWELLEDGGGRRPLYPTSEVSEPLSVRGPVVDPRQLLADFLCAGDDRGPGGFLQQQALLKRADGDDTKWFAVFRPTSVDAINKMMDGSGTGKGLNVKGKSAKSGRLSGFVPVLQISENRHKAQVCTSPPEARVRIYFPREEMCTSVLLRMRKALDDMSRVARAASERLQLHKAGKRPLTDEEEAKAFKDLLMEVEDDSMHVLQLYSPEAWGLDVPERVFREVYITRGNIIRDGDWKTGRPSEPAFMDMNLYTLRDASAAPRAVMWQLDVEDGLNPLSLLMAYEEDKVKPVVSDFDAFMLGCSGAMSFEKLPEEQVKVMKWTLQRIEEVLSTPSKSGWMSRWLEILKRESDKGFHPEIPRFGFGDPTSYRIVEQLVTAMGLLGAVRHGAECFNYYFPQDLDDEFLVVWRDFETEQPWKYLTEPELRGFLLDRISDGYSFPLNPKWVICDKGWREVFLKLRAAPQFKKHLDAWFPHSSGLMHHIDELCRRFPNGFETPEGAEQLDFDLAELQLRRYEALQRAKRKLKVCLRWMKLNKGSTTLANPESQSQEQDLKQVEVVPVEVKRVTPEKKPPKVVEAEEKKKQSCLCCFGGKAK
;
A
#
# COMPACT_ATOMS: atom_id res chain seq x y z
N MET A 1 -9.72 54.35 19.89
CA MET A 1 -9.88 55.30 18.78
C MET A 1 -9.07 54.74 17.61
N GLY A 2 -9.56 54.38 16.44
CA GLY A 2 -10.91 54.23 15.89
C GLY A 2 -10.82 53.15 14.78
N ALA A 3 -11.94 52.48 14.54
CA ALA A 3 -12.10 51.43 13.53
C ALA A 3 -12.51 52.00 12.17
N THR A 4 -12.32 51.21 11.09
CA THR A 4 -13.27 50.87 9.99
C THR A 4 -12.47 50.17 8.86
N GLU A 5 -12.72 48.89 8.57
CA GLU A 5 -13.52 48.34 7.42
C GLU A 5 -12.90 48.65 6.04
N SER A 6 -12.73 47.73 5.07
CA SER A 6 -13.65 46.71 4.59
C SER A 6 -12.97 45.62 3.74
N CYS A 7 -13.61 44.44 3.73
CA CYS A 7 -13.39 43.24 2.92
C CYS A 7 -14.00 43.35 1.50
N GLN A 8 -13.36 42.80 0.45
CA GLN A 8 -14.00 41.96 -0.61
C GLN A 8 -13.06 41.50 -1.75
N ARG A 9 -13.09 40.16 -1.98
CA ARG A 9 -13.06 39.36 -3.24
C ARG A 9 -11.90 39.55 -4.25
N CYS A 10 -11.10 38.52 -4.53
CA CYS A 10 -11.36 37.25 -5.24
C CYS A 10 -11.48 37.37 -6.78
N CYS A 11 -10.66 36.54 -7.44
CA CYS A 11 -10.68 36.07 -8.83
C CYS A 11 -9.86 36.87 -9.86
N GLY A 12 -8.85 36.19 -10.41
CA GLY A 12 -8.23 36.53 -11.69
C GLY A 12 -6.71 36.58 -11.61
N ARG A 13 -6.04 35.45 -11.88
CA ARG A 13 -4.81 35.48 -12.67
C ARG A 13 -4.42 34.13 -13.22
N ASP A 14 -4.16 34.18 -14.51
CA ASP A 14 -3.73 33.16 -15.45
C ASP A 14 -2.47 32.43 -14.99
N TRP A 15 -2.44 31.12 -15.20
CA TRP A 15 -1.24 30.30 -15.02
C TRP A 15 -0.59 30.10 -16.38
N GLU A 16 0.25 31.06 -16.78
CA GLU A 16 1.17 30.87 -17.89
C GLU A 16 2.31 29.95 -17.46
N LEU A 17 2.66 29.05 -18.38
CA LEU A 17 3.72 28.06 -18.31
C LEU A 17 5.07 28.73 -18.02
N LEU A 18 5.67 28.41 -16.87
CA LEU A 18 7.10 28.51 -16.66
C LEU A 18 7.66 27.09 -16.62
N GLU A 19 8.39 26.77 -17.69
CA GLU A 19 9.35 25.67 -17.73
C GLU A 19 10.41 25.93 -16.67
N ASP A 20 10.42 25.12 -15.61
CA ASP A 20 11.48 25.14 -14.62
C ASP A 20 12.21 23.80 -14.64
N GLY A 21 13.36 23.81 -15.30
CA GLY A 21 14.38 22.77 -15.26
C GLY A 21 15.03 22.71 -13.88
N GLY A 22 14.28 22.23 -12.89
CA GLY A 22 14.74 22.01 -11.53
C GLY A 22 14.89 20.52 -11.24
N GLY A 23 16.08 19.96 -11.51
CA GLY A 23 16.43 18.62 -11.08
C GLY A 23 16.35 18.51 -9.55
N ARG A 24 15.30 17.84 -9.05
CA ARG A 24 15.20 17.46 -7.64
C ARG A 24 16.32 16.48 -7.31
N ARG A 25 17.29 16.92 -6.51
CA ARG A 25 18.29 16.03 -5.90
C ARG A 25 17.58 15.08 -4.93
N PRO A 26 17.93 13.78 -4.88
CA PRO A 26 17.43 12.88 -3.86
C PRO A 26 17.88 13.33 -2.46
N LEU A 27 16.96 13.31 -1.49
CA LEU A 27 17.13 13.70 -0.08
C LEU A 27 17.87 12.64 0.75
N TYR A 28 18.88 11.98 0.18
CA TYR A 28 19.82 11.18 0.96
C TYR A 28 21.07 12.03 1.21
N PRO A 29 21.61 12.08 2.44
CA PRO A 29 22.88 12.76 2.68
C PRO A 29 23.96 12.08 1.82
N THR A 30 24.47 12.80 0.83
CA THR A 30 25.64 12.38 0.07
C THR A 30 26.85 12.46 1.00
N SER A 31 27.20 11.36 1.63
CA SER A 31 28.51 11.21 2.28
C SER A 31 29.59 11.37 1.21
N GLU A 32 30.60 12.19 1.50
CA GLU A 32 31.75 12.42 0.63
C GLU A 32 32.34 11.09 0.15
N VAL A 33 32.46 10.97 -1.17
CA VAL A 33 32.90 9.76 -1.87
C VAL A 33 34.40 9.59 -1.63
N SER A 34 34.75 8.71 -0.69
CA SER A 34 36.06 8.07 -0.65
C SER A 34 36.09 6.91 -1.64
N GLU A 35 37.27 6.64 -2.20
CA GLU A 35 37.58 5.65 -3.25
C GLU A 35 36.93 4.27 -3.05
N PRO A 36 36.71 3.46 -4.12
CA PRO A 36 36.04 2.17 -4.07
C PRO A 36 36.92 1.13 -3.36
N LEU A 37 36.92 1.19 -2.05
CA LEU A 37 37.30 0.11 -1.17
C LEU A 37 36.35 -1.06 -1.47
N SER A 38 36.87 -2.10 -2.11
CA SER A 38 36.37 -3.48 -2.06
C SER A 38 36.42 -4.00 -0.61
N VAL A 39 35.74 -3.31 0.30
CA VAL A 39 35.55 -3.75 1.68
C VAL A 39 34.30 -4.61 1.62
N ARG A 40 34.51 -5.92 1.42
CA ARG A 40 33.63 -6.91 2.01
C ARG A 40 33.74 -6.69 3.52
N GLY A 41 32.96 -5.74 4.03
CA GLY A 41 32.73 -5.60 5.47
C GLY A 41 32.28 -6.95 6.01
N PRO A 42 32.45 -7.20 7.31
CA PRO A 42 31.96 -8.43 7.91
C PRO A 42 30.50 -8.63 7.51
N VAL A 43 30.18 -9.80 6.97
CA VAL A 43 28.80 -10.20 6.68
C VAL A 43 28.07 -10.21 8.02
N VAL A 44 27.23 -9.20 8.27
CA VAL A 44 26.46 -9.12 9.52
C VAL A 44 25.06 -9.66 9.28
N ASP A 45 24.65 -10.61 10.11
CA ASP A 45 23.28 -11.10 10.13
C ASP A 45 22.33 -9.94 10.49
N PRO A 46 21.29 -9.65 9.67
CA PRO A 46 20.36 -8.57 9.98
C PRO A 46 19.68 -8.74 11.34
N ARG A 47 19.49 -9.98 11.83
CA ARG A 47 18.93 -10.24 13.16
C ARG A 47 19.87 -9.82 14.28
N GLN A 48 21.18 -9.97 14.06
CA GLN A 48 22.18 -9.46 14.99
C GLN A 48 22.19 -7.94 14.99
N LEU A 49 22.12 -7.29 13.82
CA LEU A 49 22.00 -5.82 13.74
C LEU A 49 20.74 -5.30 14.45
N LEU A 50 19.61 -6.00 14.31
CA LEU A 50 18.39 -5.71 15.07
C LEU A 50 18.62 -5.84 16.58
N ALA A 51 19.25 -6.93 17.02
CA ALA A 51 19.56 -7.13 18.44
C ALA A 51 20.52 -6.07 18.98
N ASP A 52 21.49 -5.64 18.17
CA ASP A 52 22.44 -4.58 18.51
C ASP A 52 21.74 -3.21 18.60
N PHE A 53 20.83 -2.93 17.67
CA PHE A 53 20.02 -1.73 17.73
C PHE A 53 19.15 -1.71 19.00
N LEU A 54 18.55 -2.85 19.35
CA LEU A 54 17.68 -3.04 20.52
C LEU A 54 18.45 -3.26 21.83
N CYS A 55 19.76 -2.97 21.86
CA CYS A 55 20.52 -3.06 23.10
C CYS A 55 19.98 -2.10 24.18
N ALA A 56 20.36 -2.35 25.43
CA ALA A 56 19.88 -1.58 26.56
C ALA A 56 20.18 -0.08 26.38
N GLY A 57 19.15 0.75 26.55
CA GLY A 57 19.22 2.19 26.39
C GLY A 57 18.81 2.92 27.65
N ASP A 58 18.15 4.07 27.49
CA ASP A 58 17.55 4.84 28.58
C ASP A 58 16.14 5.32 28.21
N ASP A 59 15.60 6.26 28.98
CA ASP A 59 14.25 6.84 28.86
C ASP A 59 13.96 7.50 27.49
N ARG A 60 14.98 7.66 26.63
CA ARG A 60 14.86 8.23 25.29
C ARG A 60 14.74 7.18 24.19
N GLY A 61 15.08 5.92 24.45
CA GLY A 61 15.01 4.84 23.45
C GLY A 61 16.07 3.74 23.64
N PRO A 62 16.12 2.75 22.73
CA PRO A 62 17.12 1.69 22.77
C PRO A 62 18.53 2.23 22.48
N GLY A 63 19.57 1.49 22.87
CA GLY A 63 20.96 1.95 22.76
C GLY A 63 21.38 2.27 21.32
N GLY A 64 20.89 1.51 20.32
CA GLY A 64 21.12 1.83 18.91
C GLY A 64 20.52 3.16 18.46
N PHE A 65 19.33 3.51 18.98
CA PHE A 65 18.72 4.82 18.75
C PHE A 65 19.59 5.94 19.33
N LEU A 66 20.08 5.77 20.56
CA LEU A 66 20.97 6.75 21.20
C LEU A 66 22.26 6.93 20.40
N GLN A 67 22.88 5.83 19.97
CA GLN A 67 24.11 5.84 19.19
C GLN A 67 23.95 6.61 17.87
N GLN A 68 22.86 6.37 17.12
CA GLN A 68 22.60 7.08 15.87
C GLN A 68 22.36 8.57 16.06
N GLN A 69 21.79 8.95 17.21
CA GLN A 69 21.61 10.35 17.59
C GLN A 69 22.88 10.97 18.20
N ALA A 70 24.00 10.25 18.21
CA ALA A 70 25.25 10.64 18.88
C ALA A 70 25.04 11.01 20.37
N LEU A 71 24.09 10.35 21.03
CA LEU A 71 23.78 10.52 22.44
C LEU A 71 24.48 9.45 23.26
N LEU A 72 25.18 9.87 24.31
CA LEU A 72 25.64 8.94 25.34
C LEU A 72 24.46 8.52 26.21
N LYS A 73 24.43 7.24 26.59
CA LYS A 73 23.52 6.74 27.62
C LYS A 73 23.77 7.51 28.92
N ARG A 74 22.69 7.96 29.54
CA ARG A 74 22.76 8.68 30.82
C ARG A 74 23.25 7.74 31.93
N ALA A 75 24.17 8.24 32.76
CA ALA A 75 24.70 7.47 33.89
C ALA A 75 23.68 7.35 35.05
N ASP A 76 22.74 8.28 35.10
CA ASP A 76 21.70 8.43 36.13
C ASP A 76 20.30 7.96 35.66
N GLY A 77 20.17 7.51 34.40
CA GLY A 77 18.91 7.03 33.85
C GLY A 77 18.66 5.55 34.17
N ASP A 78 17.39 5.20 34.40
CA ASP A 78 16.99 3.79 34.47
C ASP A 78 17.24 3.11 33.12
N ASP A 79 17.88 1.94 33.15
CA ASP A 79 18.12 1.12 31.98
C ASP A 79 16.80 0.71 31.33
N THR A 80 16.64 1.01 30.04
CA THR A 80 15.55 0.43 29.25
C THR A 80 16.05 -0.83 28.55
N LYS A 81 15.20 -1.87 28.53
CA LYS A 81 15.45 -3.10 27.78
C LYS A 81 14.37 -3.27 26.72
N TRP A 82 14.72 -3.89 25.60
CA TRP A 82 13.87 -3.93 24.42
C TRP A 82 13.80 -5.33 23.81
N PHE A 83 12.63 -5.66 23.26
CA PHE A 83 12.48 -6.74 22.30
C PHE A 83 11.68 -6.23 21.08
N ALA A 84 11.83 -6.92 19.97
CA ALA A 84 10.99 -6.72 18.80
C ALA A 84 10.46 -8.07 18.30
N VAL A 85 9.26 -8.02 17.75
CA VAL A 85 8.60 -9.16 17.11
C VAL A 85 8.39 -8.79 15.65
N PHE A 86 8.73 -9.71 14.76
CA PHE A 86 8.58 -9.57 13.31
C PHE A 86 7.79 -10.77 12.77
N ARG A 87 7.10 -10.56 11.64
CA ARG A 87 6.57 -11.66 10.84
C ARG A 87 7.73 -12.52 10.29
N PRO A 88 7.50 -13.80 9.95
CA PRO A 88 8.58 -14.69 9.59
C PRO A 88 9.19 -14.29 8.24
N THR A 89 10.52 -14.18 8.22
CA THR A 89 11.31 -13.91 7.01
C THR A 89 12.07 -15.18 6.62
N SER A 90 12.09 -15.51 5.33
CA SER A 90 12.74 -16.74 4.86
C SER A 90 14.26 -16.67 5.04
N VAL A 91 14.86 -17.81 5.38
CA VAL A 91 16.33 -17.94 5.50
C VAL A 91 17.03 -17.53 4.21
N ASP A 92 16.44 -17.84 3.05
CA ASP A 92 17.00 -17.47 1.75
C ASP A 92 16.98 -15.96 1.48
N ALA A 93 16.03 -15.21 2.04
CA ALA A 93 16.02 -13.74 1.96
C ALA A 93 17.06 -13.15 2.90
N ILE A 94 17.17 -13.69 4.11
CA ILE A 94 18.20 -13.31 5.10
C ILE A 94 19.60 -13.50 4.52
N ASN A 95 19.88 -14.67 3.93
CA ASN A 95 21.18 -14.96 3.32
C ASN A 95 21.52 -13.99 2.17
N LYS A 96 20.52 -13.59 1.38
CA LYS A 96 20.72 -12.61 0.27
C LYS A 96 20.97 -11.19 0.76
N MET A 97 20.37 -10.80 1.90
CA MET A 97 20.73 -9.54 2.55
C MET A 97 22.16 -9.61 3.08
N MET A 98 22.53 -10.72 3.72
CA MET A 98 23.85 -10.94 4.31
C MET A 98 24.98 -10.92 3.27
N ASP A 99 24.80 -11.58 2.13
CA ASP A 99 25.82 -11.60 1.06
C ASP A 99 25.77 -10.36 0.14
N GLY A 100 24.78 -9.48 0.34
CA GLY A 100 24.58 -8.26 -0.42
C GLY A 100 24.00 -8.48 -1.83
N SER A 101 23.58 -9.69 -2.18
CA SER A 101 22.92 -10.00 -3.45
C SER A 101 21.47 -9.52 -3.53
N GLY A 102 20.86 -9.20 -2.39
CA GLY A 102 19.52 -8.63 -2.30
C GLY A 102 19.37 -7.57 -1.21
N THR A 103 18.30 -6.79 -1.32
CA THR A 103 17.88 -5.82 -0.31
C THR A 103 16.43 -6.10 0.07
N GLY A 104 16.03 -5.88 1.33
CA GLY A 104 14.63 -6.07 1.70
C GLY A 104 13.69 -5.19 0.87
N LYS A 105 12.51 -5.70 0.55
CA LYS A 105 11.46 -4.95 -0.17
C LYS A 105 10.88 -3.87 0.75
N GLY A 106 10.22 -2.87 0.17
CA GLY A 106 9.46 -1.84 0.88
C GLY A 106 7.98 -1.92 0.54
N LEU A 107 7.19 -1.04 1.15
CA LEU A 107 5.73 -1.03 1.01
C LEU A 107 5.23 -0.87 -0.43
N ASN A 108 6.05 -0.33 -1.34
CA ASN A 108 5.68 -0.20 -2.76
C ASN A 108 5.72 -1.53 -3.52
N VAL A 109 6.63 -2.46 -3.20
CA VAL A 109 6.73 -3.76 -3.89
C VAL A 109 5.82 -4.79 -3.20
N LYS A 110 4.72 -5.14 -3.88
CA LYS A 110 3.72 -6.09 -3.37
C LYS A 110 3.81 -7.50 -3.94
N GLY A 111 4.73 -7.73 -4.89
CA GLY A 111 4.99 -9.05 -5.45
C GLY A 111 5.44 -10.03 -4.37
N LYS A 112 5.08 -11.31 -4.53
CA LYS A 112 5.48 -12.35 -3.58
C LYS A 112 6.86 -12.91 -3.94
N SER A 113 7.70 -13.10 -2.91
CA SER A 113 9.01 -13.74 -3.07
C SER A 113 8.85 -15.19 -3.47
N ALA A 114 9.77 -15.71 -4.28
CA ALA A 114 9.84 -17.15 -4.55
C ALA A 114 10.12 -17.93 -3.24
N LYS A 115 9.77 -19.21 -3.24
CA LYS A 115 9.94 -20.15 -2.12
C LYS A 115 10.98 -21.23 -2.42
N SER A 116 11.42 -21.33 -3.67
CA SER A 116 12.35 -22.37 -4.12
C SER A 116 13.05 -21.97 -5.41
N GLY A 117 13.97 -22.83 -5.86
CA GLY A 117 14.72 -22.65 -7.09
C GLY A 117 15.78 -21.55 -7.01
N ARG A 118 16.34 -21.18 -8.16
CA ARG A 118 17.36 -20.12 -8.26
C ARG A 118 16.86 -18.76 -7.79
N LEU A 119 15.56 -18.56 -7.84
CA LEU A 119 14.94 -17.29 -7.48
C LEU A 119 14.69 -17.17 -5.97
N SER A 120 14.86 -18.25 -5.18
CA SER A 120 14.26 -18.43 -3.84
C SER A 120 13.99 -17.14 -3.07
N GLY A 121 14.79 -16.58 -2.16
CA GLY A 121 14.40 -15.36 -1.42
C GLY A 121 14.02 -14.07 -2.21
N PHE A 122 14.17 -14.00 -3.54
CA PHE A 122 13.88 -12.81 -4.35
C PHE A 122 12.40 -12.68 -4.74
N VAL A 123 11.98 -11.48 -5.15
CA VAL A 123 10.67 -11.22 -5.77
C VAL A 123 10.78 -11.24 -7.30
N PRO A 124 10.30 -12.29 -8.00
CA PRO A 124 10.27 -12.30 -9.45
C PRO A 124 9.34 -11.23 -10.01
N VAL A 125 9.71 -10.60 -11.14
CA VAL A 125 8.80 -9.73 -11.89
C VAL A 125 7.60 -10.54 -12.37
N LEU A 126 7.87 -11.70 -13.00
CA LEU A 126 6.84 -12.63 -13.45
C LEU A 126 6.24 -13.41 -12.29
N GLN A 127 5.04 -13.00 -11.89
CA GLN A 127 4.20 -13.71 -10.92
C GLN A 127 3.23 -14.69 -11.62
N ILE A 128 3.25 -14.76 -12.95
CA ILE A 128 2.53 -15.75 -13.75
C ILE A 128 3.49 -16.80 -14.30
N SER A 129 3.06 -18.05 -14.32
CA SER A 129 3.79 -19.20 -14.89
C SER A 129 2.95 -20.00 -15.90
N GLU A 130 1.73 -19.55 -16.16
CA GLU A 130 0.80 -20.18 -17.10
C GLU A 130 0.52 -19.24 -18.28
N ASN A 131 0.76 -19.69 -19.52
CA ASN A 131 0.56 -18.85 -20.71
C ASN A 131 -0.87 -18.28 -20.83
N ARG A 132 -1.88 -19.02 -20.38
CA ARG A 132 -3.29 -18.53 -20.35
C ARG A 132 -3.48 -17.31 -19.42
N HIS A 133 -2.65 -17.15 -18.40
CA HIS A 133 -2.72 -16.04 -17.46
C HIS A 133 -2.20 -14.72 -18.06
N LYS A 134 -1.47 -14.74 -19.18
CA LYS A 134 -1.07 -13.52 -19.90
C LYS A 134 -2.26 -12.62 -20.25
N ALA A 135 -3.41 -13.21 -20.57
CA ALA A 135 -4.65 -12.49 -20.89
C ALA A 135 -5.36 -11.87 -19.66
N GLN A 136 -4.97 -12.27 -18.44
CA GLN A 136 -5.54 -11.78 -17.19
C GLN A 136 -4.74 -10.63 -16.57
N VAL A 137 -3.52 -10.40 -17.06
CA VAL A 137 -2.67 -9.26 -16.71
C VAL A 137 -3.19 -8.00 -17.42
N CYS A 138 -3.25 -6.89 -16.71
CA CYS A 138 -3.71 -5.62 -17.25
C CYS A 138 -2.94 -5.19 -18.50
N THR A 139 -3.60 -4.42 -19.36
CA THR A 139 -2.96 -3.84 -20.53
C THR A 139 -2.05 -2.70 -20.10
N SER A 140 -0.82 -2.68 -20.62
CA SER A 140 0.13 -1.59 -20.38
C SER A 140 -0.38 -0.27 -20.96
N PRO A 141 -0.39 0.83 -20.19
CA PRO A 141 -0.65 2.17 -20.72
C PRO A 141 0.34 2.52 -21.86
N PRO A 142 -0.06 3.26 -22.90
CA PRO A 142 0.82 3.63 -24.01
C PRO A 142 2.01 4.52 -23.61
N GLU A 143 1.86 5.29 -22.53
CA GLU A 143 2.84 6.20 -21.95
C GLU A 143 3.73 5.56 -20.87
N ALA A 144 3.38 4.35 -20.42
CA ALA A 144 4.10 3.70 -19.34
C ALA A 144 5.51 3.29 -19.78
N ARG A 145 6.50 3.55 -18.91
CA ARG A 145 7.91 3.21 -19.12
C ARG A 145 8.44 2.38 -17.97
N VAL A 146 9.43 1.55 -18.25
CA VAL A 146 10.10 0.69 -17.26
C VAL A 146 11.60 0.70 -17.45
N ARG A 147 12.33 0.43 -16.37
CA ARG A 147 13.80 0.30 -16.38
C ARG A 147 14.22 -1.12 -16.06
N ILE A 148 15.17 -1.63 -16.83
CA ILE A 148 15.76 -2.96 -16.65
C ILE A 148 17.27 -2.79 -16.55
N TYR A 149 17.88 -3.42 -15.56
CA TYR A 149 19.32 -3.43 -15.36
C TYR A 149 19.92 -4.80 -15.64
N PHE A 150 21.09 -4.78 -16.24
CA PHE A 150 21.87 -5.94 -16.65
C PHE A 150 23.26 -5.91 -16.02
N PRO A 151 23.82 -7.08 -15.68
CA PRO A 151 25.17 -7.16 -15.12
C PRO A 151 26.29 -6.94 -16.15
N ARG A 152 25.98 -6.91 -17.45
CA ARG A 152 26.95 -6.77 -18.55
C ARG A 152 26.45 -5.80 -19.62
N GLU A 153 27.36 -4.97 -20.17
CA GLU A 153 27.04 -3.98 -21.21
C GLU A 153 26.56 -4.64 -22.51
N GLU A 154 27.22 -5.73 -22.91
CA GLU A 154 26.95 -6.45 -24.16
C GLU A 154 25.52 -7.03 -24.13
N MET A 155 25.08 -7.46 -22.96
CA MET A 155 23.72 -7.95 -22.74
C MET A 155 22.70 -6.84 -22.89
N CYS A 156 22.92 -5.70 -22.21
CA CYS A 156 22.05 -4.52 -22.34
C CYS A 156 21.93 -4.09 -23.81
N THR A 157 23.04 -4.05 -24.54
CA THR A 157 23.10 -3.70 -25.96
C THR A 157 22.34 -4.71 -26.84
N SER A 158 22.53 -6.01 -26.60
CA SER A 158 21.83 -7.08 -27.32
C SER A 158 20.31 -7.00 -27.11
N VAL A 159 19.87 -6.79 -25.87
CA VAL A 159 18.44 -6.63 -25.54
C VAL A 159 17.87 -5.37 -26.20
N LEU A 160 18.58 -4.25 -26.16
CA LEU A 160 18.16 -3.01 -26.83
C LEU A 160 17.90 -3.24 -28.33
N LEU A 161 18.80 -3.91 -29.04
CA LEU A 161 18.62 -4.23 -30.47
C LEU A 161 17.36 -5.07 -30.72
N ARG A 162 17.10 -6.05 -29.85
CA ARG A 162 15.92 -6.91 -29.93
C ARG A 162 14.62 -6.15 -29.65
N MET A 163 14.63 -5.24 -28.68
CA MET A 163 13.50 -4.37 -28.35
C MET A 163 13.20 -3.37 -29.47
N ARG A 164 14.22 -2.77 -30.08
CA ARG A 164 14.04 -1.87 -31.25
C ARG A 164 13.33 -2.58 -32.40
N LYS A 165 13.76 -3.80 -32.72
CA LYS A 165 13.08 -4.62 -33.74
C LYS A 165 11.61 -4.90 -33.38
N ALA A 166 11.32 -5.21 -32.11
CA ALA A 166 9.96 -5.46 -31.66
C ALA A 166 9.09 -4.19 -31.76
N LEU A 167 9.64 -3.03 -31.39
CA LEU A 167 8.98 -1.73 -31.53
C LEU A 167 8.64 -1.42 -33.00
N ASP A 168 9.57 -1.64 -33.93
CA ASP A 168 9.30 -1.43 -35.37
C ASP A 168 8.14 -2.29 -35.88
N ASP A 169 8.08 -3.56 -35.45
CA ASP A 169 6.99 -4.47 -35.78
C ASP A 169 5.65 -4.01 -35.17
N MET A 170 5.67 -3.59 -33.90
CA MET A 170 4.50 -3.08 -33.19
C MET A 170 3.95 -1.81 -33.84
N SER A 171 4.82 -0.85 -34.13
CA SER A 171 4.46 0.42 -34.79
C SER A 171 3.84 0.20 -36.16
N ARG A 172 4.36 -0.76 -36.94
CA ARG A 172 3.77 -1.13 -38.24
C ARG A 172 2.37 -1.71 -38.08
N VAL A 173 2.15 -2.60 -37.11
CA VAL A 173 0.85 -3.21 -36.83
C VAL A 173 -0.17 -2.16 -36.34
N ALA A 174 0.23 -1.30 -35.40
CA ALA A 174 -0.63 -0.24 -34.86
C ALA A 174 -1.03 0.77 -35.96
N ARG A 175 -0.08 1.20 -36.80
CA ARG A 175 -0.36 2.12 -37.93
C ARG A 175 -1.37 1.51 -38.91
N ALA A 176 -1.15 0.27 -39.33
CA ALA A 176 -2.07 -0.42 -40.24
C ALA A 176 -3.46 -0.65 -39.61
N ALA A 177 -3.55 -0.82 -38.29
CA ALA A 177 -4.82 -0.89 -37.58
C ALA A 177 -5.54 0.47 -37.52
N SER A 178 -4.80 1.53 -37.21
CA SER A 178 -5.31 2.91 -37.20
C SER A 178 -5.86 3.32 -38.57
N GLU A 179 -5.11 3.07 -39.64
CA GLU A 179 -5.54 3.33 -41.02
C GLU A 179 -6.82 2.58 -41.39
N ARG A 180 -6.92 1.28 -41.04
CA ARG A 180 -8.13 0.48 -41.27
C ARG A 180 -9.35 1.07 -40.56
N LEU A 181 -9.20 1.45 -39.29
CA LEU A 181 -10.29 2.03 -38.50
C LEU A 181 -10.68 3.43 -38.99
N GLN A 182 -9.74 4.23 -39.48
CA GLN A 182 -10.03 5.53 -40.10
C GLN A 182 -10.81 5.37 -41.40
N LEU A 183 -10.40 4.45 -42.27
CA LEU A 183 -11.13 4.14 -43.50
C LEU A 183 -12.54 3.59 -43.22
N HIS A 184 -12.68 2.79 -42.17
CA HIS A 184 -13.96 2.29 -41.70
C HIS A 184 -14.89 3.41 -41.25
N LYS A 185 -14.43 4.29 -40.35
CA LYS A 185 -15.19 5.45 -39.88
C LYS A 185 -15.57 6.41 -41.00
N ALA A 186 -14.73 6.52 -42.03
CA ALA A 186 -14.99 7.34 -43.21
C ALA A 186 -15.95 6.69 -44.23
N GLY A 187 -16.46 5.48 -43.97
CA GLY A 187 -17.31 4.72 -44.91
C GLY A 187 -16.58 4.24 -46.16
N LYS A 188 -15.25 4.37 -46.22
CA LYS A 188 -14.44 4.01 -47.40
C LYS A 188 -14.12 2.51 -47.44
N ARG A 189 -14.11 1.84 -46.29
CA ARG A 189 -13.88 0.40 -46.16
C ARG A 189 -14.72 -0.17 -45.02
N PRO A 190 -15.85 -0.86 -45.28
CA PRO A 190 -16.54 -1.57 -44.22
C PRO A 190 -15.61 -2.66 -43.65
N LEU A 191 -15.64 -2.81 -42.33
CA LEU A 191 -14.97 -3.88 -41.59
C LEU A 191 -16.05 -4.77 -41.01
N THR A 192 -15.79 -6.07 -40.93
CA THR A 192 -16.62 -6.95 -40.09
C THR A 192 -16.36 -6.67 -38.61
N ASP A 193 -17.28 -7.07 -37.74
CA ASP A 193 -17.10 -6.96 -36.28
C ASP A 193 -15.79 -7.62 -35.81
N GLU A 194 -15.40 -8.72 -36.45
CA GLU A 194 -14.16 -9.47 -36.16
C GLU A 194 -12.91 -8.68 -36.61
N GLU A 195 -12.95 -8.07 -37.81
CA GLU A 195 -11.87 -7.23 -38.31
C GLU A 195 -11.72 -5.95 -37.46
N GLU A 196 -12.83 -5.36 -37.05
CA GLU A 196 -12.87 -4.20 -36.17
C GLU A 196 -12.30 -4.55 -34.79
N ALA A 197 -12.75 -5.64 -34.17
CA ALA A 197 -12.22 -6.13 -32.90
C ALA A 197 -10.71 -6.43 -32.98
N LYS A 198 -10.26 -7.05 -34.08
CA LYS A 198 -8.84 -7.26 -34.33
C LYS A 198 -8.08 -5.93 -34.45
N ALA A 199 -8.61 -4.96 -35.19
CA ALA A 199 -7.96 -3.66 -35.34
C ALA A 199 -7.86 -2.92 -33.99
N PHE A 200 -8.88 -2.98 -33.14
CA PHE A 200 -8.79 -2.44 -31.77
C PHE A 200 -7.75 -3.17 -30.92
N LYS A 201 -7.63 -4.49 -31.05
CA LYS A 201 -6.59 -5.26 -30.36
C LYS A 201 -5.19 -4.89 -30.88
N ASP A 202 -5.02 -4.74 -32.18
CA ASP A 202 -3.76 -4.34 -32.82
C ASP A 202 -3.36 -2.91 -32.40
N LEU A 203 -4.32 -1.99 -32.16
CA LEU A 203 -4.06 -0.66 -31.62
C LEU A 203 -3.48 -0.68 -30.19
N LEU A 204 -3.66 -1.76 -29.43
CA LEU A 204 -2.99 -1.89 -28.12
C LEU A 204 -1.46 -2.00 -28.24
N MET A 205 -0.92 -2.15 -29.46
CA MET A 205 0.51 -2.12 -29.75
C MET A 205 1.05 -0.70 -29.95
N GLU A 206 0.20 0.32 -30.01
CA GLU A 206 0.64 1.72 -30.13
C GLU A 206 1.53 2.12 -28.96
N VAL A 207 2.59 2.87 -29.19
CA VAL A 207 3.48 3.37 -28.15
C VAL A 207 3.50 4.89 -28.30
N GLU A 208 3.26 5.62 -27.21
CA GLU A 208 3.19 7.09 -27.27
C GLU A 208 4.59 7.71 -27.38
N ASP A 209 5.54 7.21 -26.59
CA ASP A 209 6.95 7.60 -26.62
C ASP A 209 7.79 6.37 -26.97
N ASP A 210 8.36 6.36 -28.17
CA ASP A 210 9.11 5.23 -28.72
C ASP A 210 10.62 5.27 -28.37
N SER A 211 11.04 6.23 -27.56
CA SER A 211 12.42 6.41 -27.17
C SER A 211 12.91 5.31 -26.23
N MET A 212 14.14 4.85 -26.46
CA MET A 212 14.84 3.87 -25.63
C MET A 212 16.23 4.39 -25.28
N HIS A 213 16.55 4.42 -23.98
CA HIS A 213 17.77 5.04 -23.47
C HIS A 213 18.61 4.03 -22.67
N VAL A 214 19.90 3.96 -23.00
CA VAL A 214 20.88 3.27 -22.16
C VAL A 214 21.20 4.16 -20.96
N LEU A 215 21.17 3.59 -19.77
CA LEU A 215 21.44 4.26 -18.50
C LEU A 215 22.78 3.75 -17.97
N GLN A 216 23.71 4.67 -17.71
CA GLN A 216 25.06 4.35 -17.23
C GLN A 216 25.30 4.80 -15.78
N LEU A 217 24.24 5.21 -15.07
CA LEU A 217 24.33 5.77 -13.71
C LEU A 217 25.03 4.82 -12.70
N TYR A 218 24.91 3.51 -12.92
CA TYR A 218 25.45 2.47 -12.05
C TYR A 218 26.56 1.65 -12.73
N SER A 219 27.16 2.17 -13.81
CA SER A 219 28.27 1.52 -14.50
C SER A 219 29.57 1.66 -13.69
N PRO A 220 30.46 0.64 -13.66
CA PRO A 220 30.38 -0.62 -14.42
C PRO A 220 29.57 -1.74 -13.74
N GLU A 221 29.04 -1.54 -12.54
CA GLU A 221 28.35 -2.58 -11.77
C GLU A 221 27.01 -3.01 -12.38
N ALA A 222 26.32 -2.10 -13.07
CA ALA A 222 25.04 -2.35 -13.72
C ALA A 222 24.79 -1.42 -14.91
N TRP A 223 24.24 -1.98 -15.98
CA TRP A 223 23.89 -1.30 -17.22
C TRP A 223 22.38 -1.26 -17.38
N GLY A 224 21.80 -0.05 -17.39
CA GLY A 224 20.35 0.12 -17.42
C GLY A 224 19.80 0.38 -18.81
N LEU A 225 18.52 0.07 -18.98
CA LEU A 225 17.76 0.33 -20.18
C LEU A 225 16.37 0.85 -19.79
N ASP A 226 16.07 2.10 -20.16
CA ASP A 226 14.74 2.71 -20.05
C ASP A 226 13.97 2.54 -21.35
N VAL A 227 12.82 1.86 -21.29
CA VAL A 227 12.03 1.44 -22.46
C VAL A 227 10.54 1.58 -22.23
N PRO A 228 9.74 1.70 -23.31
CA PRO A 228 8.29 1.65 -23.20
C PRO A 228 7.81 0.30 -22.67
N GLU A 229 6.91 0.30 -21.70
CA GLU A 229 6.42 -0.92 -21.03
C GLU A 229 5.72 -1.86 -22.03
N ARG A 230 5.04 -1.32 -23.04
CA ARG A 230 4.40 -2.12 -24.10
C ARG A 230 5.43 -2.95 -24.88
N VAL A 231 6.60 -2.39 -25.17
CA VAL A 231 7.68 -3.11 -25.86
C VAL A 231 8.27 -4.18 -24.94
N PHE A 232 8.53 -3.84 -23.67
CA PHE A 232 8.95 -4.81 -22.66
C PHE A 232 7.97 -6.00 -22.57
N ARG A 233 6.67 -5.70 -22.42
CA ARG A 233 5.61 -6.70 -22.33
C ARG A 233 5.58 -7.58 -23.58
N GLU A 234 5.69 -7.00 -24.77
CA GLU A 234 5.70 -7.77 -26.01
C GLU A 234 6.89 -8.74 -26.07
N VAL A 235 8.09 -8.27 -25.74
CA VAL A 235 9.32 -9.06 -25.82
C VAL A 235 9.38 -10.15 -24.75
N TYR A 236 9.26 -9.79 -23.47
CA TYR A 236 9.45 -10.74 -22.36
C TYR A 236 8.20 -11.55 -22.02
N ILE A 237 7.01 -10.95 -22.18
CA ILE A 237 5.77 -11.57 -21.69
C ILE A 237 5.00 -12.20 -22.85
N THR A 238 4.65 -11.45 -23.90
CA THR A 238 3.83 -11.99 -24.99
C THR A 238 4.59 -13.06 -25.76
N ARG A 239 5.75 -12.71 -26.32
CA ARG A 239 6.60 -13.59 -27.13
C ARG A 239 7.42 -14.57 -26.29
N GLY A 240 7.82 -14.17 -25.08
CA GLY A 240 8.61 -14.99 -24.17
C GLY A 240 7.85 -16.21 -23.64
N ASN A 241 8.56 -17.32 -23.44
CA ASN A 241 8.04 -18.47 -22.74
C ASN A 241 8.11 -18.22 -21.22
N ILE A 242 6.96 -18.21 -20.57
CA ILE A 242 6.85 -17.93 -19.13
C ILE A 242 6.63 -19.21 -18.29
N ILE A 243 6.64 -20.39 -18.93
CA ILE A 243 6.48 -21.66 -18.22
C ILE A 243 7.72 -21.86 -17.34
N ARG A 244 7.49 -22.12 -16.05
CA ARG A 244 8.54 -22.35 -15.07
C ARG A 244 8.78 -23.84 -14.89
N ASP A 245 9.92 -24.32 -15.37
CA ASP A 245 10.42 -25.68 -15.15
C ASP A 245 11.82 -25.66 -14.50
N GLY A 246 12.30 -26.84 -14.10
CA GLY A 246 13.60 -27.04 -13.47
C GLY A 246 13.90 -26.05 -12.33
N ASP A 247 15.04 -25.37 -12.47
CA ASP A 247 15.60 -24.42 -11.51
C ASP A 247 14.85 -23.08 -11.42
N TRP A 248 14.00 -22.76 -12.41
CA TRP A 248 13.26 -21.49 -12.49
C TRP A 248 11.88 -21.54 -11.82
N LYS A 249 11.53 -22.68 -11.22
CA LYS A 249 10.34 -22.82 -10.38
C LYS A 249 10.45 -21.87 -9.18
N THR A 250 9.33 -21.25 -8.84
CA THR A 250 9.23 -20.32 -7.72
C THR A 250 8.60 -20.94 -6.48
N GLY A 251 8.03 -22.16 -6.57
CA GLY A 251 7.23 -22.74 -5.49
C GLY A 251 5.94 -21.95 -5.20
N ARG A 252 5.50 -21.10 -6.12
CA ARG A 252 4.28 -20.29 -6.03
C ARG A 252 3.32 -20.66 -7.18
N PRO A 253 1.99 -20.58 -6.96
CA PRO A 253 1.02 -20.65 -8.06
C PRO A 253 1.16 -19.45 -9.01
N SER A 254 0.54 -19.56 -10.18
CA SER A 254 0.49 -18.51 -11.19
C SER A 254 -0.56 -17.47 -10.82
N GLU A 255 -0.14 -16.24 -10.52
CA GLU A 255 -0.98 -15.19 -9.91
C GLU A 255 -0.97 -13.89 -10.72
N PRO A 256 -1.92 -13.68 -11.65
CA PRO A 256 -2.00 -12.46 -12.46
C PRO A 256 -2.14 -11.17 -11.65
N ALA A 257 -2.76 -11.24 -10.48
CA ALA A 257 -2.92 -10.09 -9.61
C ALA A 257 -1.58 -9.54 -9.09
N PHE A 258 -0.69 -10.41 -8.64
CA PHE A 258 0.65 -10.00 -8.20
C PHE A 258 1.51 -9.50 -9.37
N MET A 259 1.28 -10.01 -10.59
CA MET A 259 1.92 -9.48 -11.79
C MET A 259 1.51 -8.03 -12.04
N ASP A 260 0.21 -7.73 -11.94
CA ASP A 260 -0.30 -6.37 -12.07
C ASP A 260 0.28 -5.43 -11.01
N MET A 261 0.39 -5.89 -9.75
CA MET A 261 1.00 -5.09 -8.70
C MET A 261 2.46 -4.75 -8.99
N ASN A 262 3.26 -5.71 -9.47
CA ASN A 262 4.62 -5.45 -9.88
C ASN A 262 4.68 -4.39 -10.99
N LEU A 263 3.83 -4.50 -12.01
CA LEU A 263 3.75 -3.49 -13.08
C LEU A 263 3.34 -2.11 -12.55
N TYR A 264 2.35 -2.02 -11.66
CA TYR A 264 1.99 -0.74 -11.02
C TYR A 264 3.15 -0.15 -10.23
N THR A 265 3.93 -0.99 -9.55
CA THR A 265 5.09 -0.57 -8.78
C THR A 265 6.19 -0.01 -9.69
N LEU A 266 6.47 -0.67 -10.82
CA LEU A 266 7.47 -0.22 -11.80
C LEU A 266 7.12 1.11 -12.49
N ARG A 267 5.82 1.44 -12.56
CA ARG A 267 5.31 2.69 -13.13
C ARG A 267 5.48 3.89 -12.19
N ASP A 268 5.58 3.65 -10.88
CA ASP A 268 5.68 4.72 -9.90
C ASP A 268 7.11 5.27 -9.81
N ALA A 269 7.43 6.19 -10.72
CA ALA A 269 8.72 6.88 -10.73
C ALA A 269 8.92 7.83 -9.53
N SER A 270 7.87 8.10 -8.75
CA SER A 270 7.93 8.96 -7.56
C SER A 270 8.24 8.18 -6.27
N ALA A 271 8.15 6.85 -6.32
CA ALA A 271 8.49 6.00 -5.19
C ALA A 271 9.97 6.15 -4.80
N ALA A 272 10.23 6.15 -3.49
CA ALA A 272 11.57 6.21 -2.93
C ALA A 272 11.78 5.02 -1.97
N PRO A 273 12.64 4.03 -2.32
CA PRO A 273 13.43 3.94 -3.55
C PRO A 273 12.59 3.59 -4.79
N ARG A 274 13.10 3.96 -5.98
CA ARG A 274 12.43 3.68 -7.25
C ARG A 274 12.54 2.20 -7.57
N ALA A 275 11.41 1.56 -7.83
CA ALA A 275 11.38 0.17 -8.26
C ALA A 275 11.75 0.02 -9.73
N VAL A 276 12.60 -0.95 -10.03
CA VAL A 276 13.08 -1.31 -11.36
C VAL A 276 13.16 -2.82 -11.50
N MET A 277 13.63 -3.29 -12.66
CA MET A 277 13.87 -4.71 -12.91
C MET A 277 15.37 -5.01 -12.96
N TRP A 278 15.74 -6.20 -12.50
CA TRP A 278 17.08 -6.75 -12.61
C TRP A 278 17.06 -8.06 -13.39
N GLN A 279 17.94 -8.19 -14.40
CA GLN A 279 18.13 -9.43 -15.14
C GLN A 279 19.16 -10.31 -14.43
N LEU A 280 18.70 -11.36 -13.75
CA LEU A 280 19.56 -12.28 -13.01
C LEU A 280 20.37 -13.23 -13.92
N ASP A 281 19.82 -13.60 -15.08
CA ASP A 281 20.47 -14.54 -16.00
C ASP A 281 21.59 -13.82 -16.77
N VAL A 282 22.83 -14.22 -16.51
CA VAL A 282 24.03 -13.63 -17.10
C VAL A 282 24.36 -14.18 -18.51
N GLU A 283 23.64 -15.21 -18.95
CA GLU A 283 23.83 -15.85 -20.25
C GLU A 283 22.72 -15.48 -21.24
N ASP A 284 21.48 -15.32 -20.77
CA ASP A 284 20.36 -14.90 -21.62
C ASP A 284 19.65 -13.64 -21.07
N GLY A 285 20.01 -12.49 -21.65
CA GLY A 285 19.39 -11.21 -21.32
C GLY A 285 17.90 -11.13 -21.61
N LEU A 286 17.37 -11.99 -22.50
CA LEU A 286 15.95 -12.07 -22.84
C LEU A 286 15.19 -13.16 -22.07
N ASN A 287 15.84 -13.87 -21.15
CA ASN A 287 15.15 -14.83 -20.29
C ASN A 287 14.14 -14.09 -19.40
N PRO A 288 12.82 -14.33 -19.56
CA PRO A 288 11.82 -13.62 -18.78
C PRO A 288 11.68 -14.19 -17.37
N LEU A 289 12.11 -15.44 -17.14
CA LEU A 289 11.94 -16.15 -15.87
C LEU A 289 12.88 -15.62 -14.77
N SER A 290 13.98 -15.01 -15.18
CA SER A 290 15.07 -14.48 -14.35
C SER A 290 14.95 -12.99 -14.02
N LEU A 291 13.90 -12.32 -14.50
CA LEU A 291 13.63 -10.93 -14.14
C LEU A 291 13.17 -10.84 -12.69
N LEU A 292 13.88 -10.03 -11.90
CA LEU A 292 13.60 -9.74 -10.50
C LEU A 292 13.16 -8.29 -10.32
N MET A 293 12.25 -8.05 -9.38
CA MET A 293 12.02 -6.70 -8.86
C MET A 293 13.31 -6.23 -8.16
N ALA A 294 13.66 -4.96 -8.31
CA ALA A 294 14.88 -4.36 -7.77
C ALA A 294 14.63 -2.90 -7.37
N TYR A 295 15.57 -2.33 -6.61
CA TYR A 295 15.57 -0.90 -6.29
C TYR A 295 16.78 -0.19 -6.87
N GLU A 296 16.57 1.02 -7.37
CA GLU A 296 17.61 2.02 -7.62
C GLU A 296 17.91 2.76 -6.30
N GLU A 297 18.97 2.35 -5.59
CA GLU A 297 19.49 3.02 -4.38
C GLU A 297 20.92 3.51 -4.64
N ASP A 298 21.86 3.29 -3.72
CA ASP A 298 23.31 3.44 -3.94
C ASP A 298 23.82 2.51 -5.04
N LYS A 299 23.17 1.35 -5.17
CA LYS A 299 23.36 0.35 -6.21
C LYS A 299 21.99 -0.15 -6.67
N VAL A 300 21.95 -0.79 -7.84
CA VAL A 300 20.75 -1.54 -8.24
C VAL A 300 20.80 -2.92 -7.60
N LYS A 301 19.89 -3.19 -6.67
CA LYS A 301 19.83 -4.47 -5.95
C LYS A 301 18.47 -5.12 -6.12
N PRO A 302 18.40 -6.42 -6.46
CA PRO A 302 17.16 -7.18 -6.41
C PRO A 302 16.53 -7.15 -5.02
N VAL A 303 15.21 -7.13 -4.97
CA VAL A 303 14.48 -7.11 -3.70
C VAL A 303 14.17 -8.53 -3.22
N VAL A 304 14.29 -8.72 -1.91
CA VAL A 304 13.94 -9.92 -1.16
C VAL A 304 12.88 -9.59 -0.10
N SER A 305 12.36 -10.58 0.61
CA SER A 305 11.48 -10.29 1.76
C SER A 305 12.24 -9.50 2.84
N ASP A 306 11.64 -8.43 3.33
CA ASP A 306 12.06 -7.68 4.52
C ASP A 306 11.46 -8.27 5.80
N PHE A 307 11.88 -7.75 6.95
CA PHE A 307 11.34 -8.06 8.26
C PHE A 307 10.16 -7.12 8.56
N ASP A 308 8.95 -7.61 8.33
CA ASP A 308 7.73 -6.88 8.65
C ASP A 308 7.56 -6.80 10.18
N ALA A 309 7.75 -5.60 10.75
CA ALA A 309 7.62 -5.39 12.18
C ALA A 309 6.19 -5.68 12.64
N PHE A 310 6.05 -6.53 13.66
CA PHE A 310 4.77 -6.86 14.27
C PHE A 310 4.50 -5.98 15.50
N MET A 311 5.49 -5.89 16.41
CA MET A 311 5.47 -4.98 17.56
C MET A 311 6.88 -4.78 18.14
N LEU A 312 7.06 -3.68 18.89
CA LEU A 312 8.22 -3.47 19.75
C LEU A 312 7.76 -3.38 21.21
N GLY A 313 8.50 -3.99 22.11
CA GLY A 313 8.23 -3.93 23.55
C GLY A 313 9.43 -3.44 24.34
N CYS A 314 9.17 -2.72 25.42
CA CYS A 314 10.20 -2.14 26.27
C CYS A 314 9.88 -2.25 27.77
N SER A 315 10.92 -2.27 28.61
CA SER A 315 10.84 -2.10 30.06
C SER A 315 11.66 -0.89 30.52
N GLY A 316 11.57 -0.56 31.82
CA GLY A 316 12.26 0.59 32.41
C GLY A 316 11.43 1.89 32.35
N ALA A 317 12.08 3.04 32.54
CA ALA A 317 11.44 4.35 32.66
C ALA A 317 11.04 5.00 31.32
N MET A 318 10.79 4.20 30.27
CA MET A 318 10.37 4.71 28.97
C MET A 318 9.04 5.47 29.08
N SER A 319 8.86 6.53 28.29
CA SER A 319 7.57 7.22 28.18
C SER A 319 7.15 7.39 26.72
N PHE A 320 5.87 7.19 26.46
CA PHE A 320 5.29 7.28 25.12
C PHE A 320 4.44 8.54 24.99
N GLU A 321 4.60 9.24 23.88
CA GLU A 321 3.73 10.34 23.51
C GLU A 321 2.35 9.82 23.10
N LYS A 322 1.31 10.64 23.27
CA LYS A 322 -0.05 10.23 22.92
C LYS A 322 -0.18 10.05 21.41
N LEU A 323 -0.99 9.07 21.00
CA LEU A 323 -1.36 8.92 19.61
C LEU A 323 -1.92 10.24 19.03
N PRO A 324 -1.54 10.61 17.79
CA PRO A 324 -2.14 11.74 17.11
C PRO A 324 -3.67 11.59 17.02
N GLU A 325 -4.41 12.70 17.12
CA GLU A 325 -5.87 12.69 17.14
C GLU A 325 -6.47 12.02 15.90
N GLU A 326 -5.87 12.22 14.72
CA GLU A 326 -6.29 11.57 13.48
C GLU A 326 -6.14 10.05 13.54
N GLN A 327 -5.06 9.53 14.15
CA GLN A 327 -4.91 8.08 14.36
C GLN A 327 -5.93 7.54 15.36
N VAL A 328 -6.25 8.30 16.41
CA VAL A 328 -7.33 7.96 17.36
C VAL A 328 -8.68 7.89 16.62
N LYS A 329 -8.97 8.78 15.67
CA LYS A 329 -10.17 8.74 14.83
C LYS A 329 -10.20 7.50 13.94
N VAL A 330 -9.07 7.14 13.32
CA VAL A 330 -8.96 5.91 12.52
C VAL A 330 -9.15 4.67 13.39
N MET A 331 -8.57 4.62 14.58
CA MET A 331 -8.77 3.49 15.51
C MET A 331 -10.24 3.37 15.94
N LYS A 332 -10.93 4.49 16.23
CA LYS A 332 -12.38 4.50 16.51
C LYS A 332 -13.18 3.96 15.33
N TRP A 333 -12.88 4.40 14.11
CA TRP A 333 -13.48 3.88 12.90
C TRP A 333 -13.25 2.37 12.77
N THR A 334 -12.02 1.91 13.04
CA THR A 334 -11.64 0.49 13.00
C THR A 334 -12.49 -0.35 13.94
N LEU A 335 -12.68 0.09 15.19
CA LEU A 335 -13.54 -0.59 16.16
C LEU A 335 -15.00 -0.69 15.68
N GLN A 336 -15.56 0.37 15.10
CA GLN A 336 -16.92 0.33 14.55
C GLN A 336 -17.03 -0.62 13.35
N ARG A 337 -15.97 -0.76 12.55
CA ARG A 337 -15.94 -1.70 11.43
C ARG A 337 -15.73 -3.15 11.91
N ILE A 338 -14.91 -3.37 12.94
CA ILE A 338 -14.79 -4.66 13.63
C ILE A 338 -16.16 -5.10 14.15
N GLU A 339 -16.89 -4.21 14.84
CA GLU A 339 -18.24 -4.48 15.33
C GLU A 339 -19.19 -4.95 14.21
N GLU A 340 -19.16 -4.29 13.06
CA GLU A 340 -19.97 -4.64 11.91
C GLU A 340 -19.64 -6.04 11.38
N VAL A 341 -18.34 -6.37 11.28
CA VAL A 341 -17.87 -7.71 10.89
C VAL A 341 -18.35 -8.75 11.92
N LEU A 342 -18.20 -8.50 13.21
CA LEU A 342 -18.61 -9.47 14.23
C LEU A 342 -20.14 -9.64 14.30
N SER A 343 -20.90 -8.58 14.00
CA SER A 343 -22.37 -8.60 14.02
C SER A 343 -23.00 -9.30 12.81
N THR A 344 -22.23 -9.61 11.77
CA THR A 344 -22.76 -10.18 10.51
C THR A 344 -22.05 -11.47 10.05
N PRO A 345 -22.04 -12.56 10.85
CA PRO A 345 -21.32 -13.79 10.52
C PRO A 345 -21.56 -14.28 9.09
N SER A 346 -20.51 -14.74 8.41
CA SER A 346 -20.58 -15.21 7.03
C SER A 346 -19.56 -16.31 6.76
N LYS A 347 -19.63 -16.94 5.58
CA LYS A 347 -18.66 -17.97 5.15
C LYS A 347 -17.29 -17.43 4.74
N SER A 348 -17.14 -16.12 4.62
CA SER A 348 -15.92 -15.48 4.12
C SER A 348 -14.92 -15.21 5.25
N GLY A 349 -13.63 -15.35 4.96
CA GLY A 349 -12.55 -14.99 5.89
C GLY A 349 -12.50 -13.49 6.20
N TRP A 350 -11.72 -13.13 7.22
CA TRP A 350 -11.58 -11.75 7.72
C TRP A 350 -11.29 -10.75 6.60
N MET A 351 -10.23 -11.00 5.83
CA MET A 351 -9.78 -10.07 4.77
C MET A 351 -10.82 -9.83 3.68
N SER A 352 -11.57 -10.86 3.27
CA SER A 352 -12.65 -10.70 2.29
C SER A 352 -13.76 -9.80 2.80
N ARG A 353 -14.12 -9.94 4.08
CA ARG A 353 -15.17 -9.12 4.72
C ARG A 353 -14.69 -7.69 4.95
N TRP A 354 -13.43 -7.53 5.36
CA TRP A 354 -12.80 -6.22 5.53
C TRP A 354 -12.69 -5.46 4.20
N LEU A 355 -12.37 -6.15 3.10
CA LEU A 355 -12.32 -5.56 1.77
C LEU A 355 -13.67 -4.94 1.34
N GLU A 356 -14.79 -5.61 1.62
CA GLU A 356 -16.11 -5.06 1.29
C GLU A 356 -16.43 -3.79 2.09
N ILE A 357 -15.99 -3.73 3.36
CA ILE A 357 -16.05 -2.50 4.15
C ILE A 357 -15.25 -1.40 3.47
N LEU A 358 -14.00 -1.69 3.09
CA LEU A 358 -13.13 -0.69 2.46
C LEU A 358 -13.67 -0.18 1.13
N LYS A 359 -14.24 -1.04 0.28
CA LYS A 359 -14.90 -0.63 -0.98
C LYS A 359 -16.01 0.37 -0.71
N ARG A 360 -16.88 0.07 0.25
CA ARG A 360 -18.01 0.94 0.63
C ARG A 360 -17.54 2.25 1.27
N GLU A 361 -16.52 2.21 2.11
CA GLU A 361 -15.99 3.41 2.76
C GLU A 361 -15.20 4.29 1.78
N SER A 362 -14.54 3.68 0.79
CA SER A 362 -13.96 4.41 -0.35
C SER A 362 -15.00 5.14 -1.19
N ASP A 363 -16.19 4.56 -1.41
CA ASP A 363 -17.29 5.26 -2.10
C ASP A 363 -17.77 6.50 -1.32
N LYS A 364 -17.59 6.51 0.00
CA LYS A 364 -17.85 7.66 0.88
C LYS A 364 -16.67 8.64 0.95
N GLY A 365 -15.56 8.34 0.28
CA GLY A 365 -14.35 9.14 0.27
C GLY A 365 -13.45 8.97 1.50
N PHE A 366 -13.60 7.90 2.27
CA PHE A 366 -12.76 7.66 3.45
C PHE A 366 -11.41 7.05 3.05
N HIS A 367 -10.38 7.89 3.03
CA HIS A 367 -8.99 7.53 2.74
C HIS A 367 -8.08 8.23 3.76
N PRO A 368 -7.77 7.59 4.90
CA PRO A 368 -6.89 8.19 5.89
C PRO A 368 -5.48 8.37 5.30
N GLU A 369 -4.82 9.47 5.64
CA GLU A 369 -3.43 9.69 5.30
C GLU A 369 -2.56 8.72 6.11
N ILE A 370 -1.81 7.87 5.41
CA ILE A 370 -0.90 6.89 6.02
C ILE A 370 0.49 7.53 6.04
N PRO A 371 1.12 7.72 7.22
CA PRO A 371 2.47 8.27 7.29
C PRO A 371 3.49 7.35 6.58
N ARG A 372 4.68 7.88 6.23
CA ARG A 372 5.72 7.16 5.48
C ARG A 372 6.02 5.74 5.98
N PHE A 373 6.17 5.59 7.30
CA PHE A 373 6.44 4.30 7.95
C PHE A 373 5.19 3.67 8.58
N GLY A 374 3.99 4.10 8.16
CA GLY A 374 2.73 3.66 8.77
C GLY A 374 2.37 4.47 10.03
N PHE A 375 1.31 4.02 10.69
CA PHE A 375 0.81 4.62 11.93
C PHE A 375 1.73 4.28 13.12
N GLY A 376 1.58 5.04 14.21
CA GLY A 376 2.47 4.98 15.36
C GLY A 376 2.30 6.18 16.26
N ASP A 377 2.50 5.99 17.56
CA ASP A 377 2.73 7.13 18.45
C ASP A 377 4.05 7.84 18.10
N PRO A 378 4.20 9.13 18.39
CA PRO A 378 5.38 9.89 17.97
C PRO A 378 6.70 9.31 18.47
N THR A 379 6.72 8.70 19.67
CA THR A 379 7.92 8.07 20.23
C THR A 379 8.28 6.82 19.43
N SER A 380 7.33 5.89 19.28
CA SER A 380 7.54 4.64 18.51
C SER A 380 7.89 4.94 17.06
N TYR A 381 7.26 5.95 16.46
CA TYR A 381 7.53 6.37 15.08
C TYR A 381 8.98 6.81 14.87
N ARG A 382 9.54 7.64 15.77
CA ARG A 382 10.95 8.05 15.70
C ARG A 382 11.90 6.87 15.87
N ILE A 383 11.59 5.94 16.78
CA ILE A 383 12.41 4.74 16.98
C ILE A 383 12.42 3.88 15.71
N VAL A 384 11.26 3.68 15.08
CA VAL A 384 11.15 2.95 13.81
C VAL A 384 11.90 3.66 12.69
N GLU A 385 11.80 4.98 12.57
CA GLU A 385 12.53 5.74 11.55
C GLU A 385 14.05 5.55 11.68
N GLN A 386 14.56 5.60 12.91
CA GLN A 386 15.97 5.34 13.19
C GLN A 386 16.35 3.87 12.94
N LEU A 387 15.47 2.92 13.29
CA LEU A 387 15.64 1.51 12.98
C LEU A 387 15.74 1.26 11.47
N VAL A 388 14.83 1.82 10.67
CA VAL A 388 14.85 1.75 9.20
C VAL A 388 16.15 2.34 8.67
N THR A 389 16.60 3.46 9.23
CA THR A 389 17.88 4.08 8.88
C THR A 389 19.07 3.17 9.23
N ALA A 390 19.06 2.54 10.41
CA ALA A 390 20.09 1.60 10.87
C ALA A 390 20.20 0.39 9.93
N MET A 391 19.06 -0.08 9.43
CA MET A 391 18.97 -1.22 8.54
C MET A 391 19.10 -0.84 7.06
N GLY A 392 19.32 0.44 6.74
CA GLY A 392 19.20 0.97 5.37
C GLY A 392 20.11 0.29 4.34
N LEU A 393 21.32 -0.13 4.74
CA LEU A 393 22.25 -0.84 3.83
C LEU A 393 21.72 -2.20 3.36
N LEU A 394 20.94 -2.87 4.21
CA LEU A 394 20.34 -4.19 3.93
C LEU A 394 18.88 -4.08 3.49
N GLY A 395 18.22 -2.95 3.78
CA GLY A 395 16.78 -2.80 3.62
C GLY A 395 15.98 -3.73 4.53
N ALA A 396 16.56 -4.24 5.61
CA ALA A 396 15.97 -5.31 6.41
C ALA A 396 14.66 -4.91 7.08
N VAL A 397 14.47 -3.65 7.45
CA VAL A 397 13.20 -3.13 7.96
C VAL A 397 12.87 -1.88 7.16
N ARG A 398 11.66 -1.79 6.58
CA ARG A 398 11.27 -0.67 5.71
C ARG A 398 10.01 0.09 6.16
N HIS A 399 9.30 -0.40 7.16
CA HIS A 399 8.09 0.24 7.69
C HIS A 399 7.88 -0.05 9.17
N GLY A 400 6.89 0.62 9.75
CA GLY A 400 6.50 0.50 11.14
C GLY A 400 5.69 -0.75 11.44
N ALA A 401 5.32 -0.86 12.71
CA ALA A 401 4.79 -2.08 13.28
C ALA A 401 3.28 -2.28 13.02
N GLU A 402 2.90 -3.54 12.74
CA GLU A 402 1.52 -3.95 12.47
C GLU A 402 0.57 -3.68 13.65
N CYS A 403 1.08 -3.56 14.88
CA CYS A 403 0.29 -3.17 16.05
C CYS A 403 -0.40 -1.80 15.92
N PHE A 404 0.08 -0.94 15.01
CA PHE A 404 -0.54 0.34 14.67
C PHE A 404 -1.34 0.31 13.35
N ASN A 405 -1.38 -0.80 12.62
CA ASN A 405 -2.11 -0.88 11.35
C ASN A 405 -3.64 -0.94 11.57
N TYR A 406 -4.26 0.23 11.70
CA TYR A 406 -5.68 0.38 11.96
C TYR A 406 -6.53 0.36 10.68
N TYR A 407 -5.99 0.81 9.54
CA TYR A 407 -6.77 0.92 8.32
C TYR A 407 -6.96 -0.44 7.63
N PHE A 408 -5.95 -1.31 7.70
CA PHE A 408 -5.98 -2.66 7.16
C PHE A 408 -5.44 -3.70 8.14
N PRO A 409 -6.10 -3.92 9.30
CA PRO A 409 -5.65 -4.92 10.27
C PRO A 409 -5.64 -6.32 9.65
N GLN A 410 -4.49 -6.97 9.69
CA GLN A 410 -4.26 -8.27 9.06
C GLN A 410 -4.50 -9.45 10.01
N ASP A 411 -4.59 -10.65 9.43
CA ASP A 411 -4.55 -11.91 10.17
C ASP A 411 -3.15 -12.18 10.74
N LEU A 412 -3.13 -12.94 11.84
CA LEU A 412 -1.91 -13.36 12.52
C LEU A 412 -1.23 -14.49 11.74
N ASP A 413 0.09 -14.48 11.72
CA ASP A 413 0.89 -15.60 11.22
C ASP A 413 0.92 -16.74 12.24
N ASP A 414 1.25 -17.95 11.77
CA ASP A 414 1.40 -19.12 12.64
C ASP A 414 2.69 -19.06 13.48
N GLU A 415 3.69 -18.31 13.02
CA GLU A 415 5.03 -18.18 13.61
C GLU A 415 5.53 -16.75 13.51
N PHE A 416 6.35 -16.32 14.47
CA PHE A 416 6.94 -15.00 14.55
C PHE A 416 8.41 -15.08 14.93
N LEU A 417 9.22 -14.15 14.42
CA LEU A 417 10.60 -13.95 14.87
C LEU A 417 10.61 -12.96 16.05
N VAL A 418 11.09 -13.40 17.20
CA VAL A 418 11.36 -12.54 18.35
C VAL A 418 12.86 -12.26 18.43
N VAL A 419 13.23 -10.99 18.45
CA VAL A 419 14.60 -10.52 18.68
C VAL A 419 14.68 -9.93 20.09
N TRP A 420 15.45 -10.57 20.96
CA TRP A 420 15.60 -10.20 22.36
C TRP A 420 16.95 -10.68 22.91
N ARG A 421 17.74 -9.75 23.47
CA ARG A 421 19.10 -10.05 23.94
C ARG A 421 19.18 -10.89 25.21
N ASP A 422 18.12 -10.90 26.01
CA ASP A 422 18.09 -11.60 27.29
C ASP A 422 17.60 -13.06 27.13
N PHE A 423 17.56 -13.61 25.90
CA PHE A 423 17.38 -15.05 25.74
C PHE A 423 18.57 -15.81 26.34
N GLU A 424 18.28 -16.91 27.03
CA GLU A 424 19.28 -17.88 27.52
C GLU A 424 19.84 -18.75 26.38
N THR A 425 20.21 -18.13 25.25
CA THR A 425 20.78 -18.78 24.07
C THR A 425 21.92 -17.96 23.50
N GLU A 426 22.81 -18.59 22.74
CA GLU A 426 23.90 -17.87 22.06
C GLU A 426 23.37 -16.83 21.06
N GLN A 427 22.22 -17.09 20.45
CA GLN A 427 21.56 -16.18 19.52
C GLN A 427 20.54 -15.29 20.26
N PRO A 428 20.56 -13.95 20.04
CA PRO A 428 19.59 -13.02 20.62
C PRO A 428 18.26 -13.00 19.85
N TRP A 429 17.85 -14.12 19.24
CA TRP A 429 16.56 -14.26 18.56
C TRP A 429 16.05 -15.70 18.59
N LYS A 430 14.73 -15.86 18.49
CA LYS A 430 14.03 -17.16 18.40
C LYS A 430 12.79 -17.03 17.52
N TYR A 431 12.43 -18.11 16.84
CA TYR A 431 11.12 -18.24 16.20
C TYR A 431 10.15 -18.87 17.21
N LEU A 432 8.97 -18.28 17.36
CA LEU A 432 7.92 -18.72 18.26
C LEU A 432 6.62 -18.88 17.48
N THR A 433 5.88 -19.96 17.73
CA THR A 433 4.50 -20.08 17.25
C THR A 433 3.62 -19.00 17.88
N GLU A 434 2.44 -18.73 17.31
CA GLU A 434 1.48 -17.76 17.88
C GLU A 434 1.20 -18.00 19.38
N PRO A 435 0.93 -19.23 19.86
CA PRO A 435 0.69 -19.46 21.28
C PRO A 435 1.93 -19.25 22.15
N GLU A 436 3.11 -19.63 21.65
CA GLU A 436 4.38 -19.42 22.35
C GLU A 436 4.72 -17.93 22.44
N LEU A 437 4.44 -17.15 21.39
CA LEU A 437 4.56 -15.70 21.41
C LEU A 437 3.66 -15.10 22.48
N ARG A 438 2.39 -15.50 22.57
CA ARG A 438 1.50 -15.03 23.65
C ARG A 438 2.05 -15.38 25.04
N GLY A 439 2.57 -16.60 25.23
CA GLY A 439 3.24 -17.00 26.47
C GLY A 439 4.41 -16.08 26.81
N PHE A 440 5.31 -15.87 25.85
CA PHE A 440 6.44 -14.94 25.98
C PHE A 440 5.98 -13.53 26.37
N LEU A 441 4.97 -12.98 25.69
CA LEU A 441 4.43 -11.66 25.99
C LEU A 441 3.84 -11.57 27.40
N LEU A 442 3.11 -12.60 27.85
CA LEU A 442 2.57 -12.68 29.21
C LEU A 442 3.69 -12.69 30.26
N ASP A 443 4.78 -13.43 30.02
CA ASP A 443 5.94 -13.46 30.91
C ASP A 443 6.64 -12.10 30.95
N ARG A 444 6.86 -11.47 29.78
CA ARG A 444 7.48 -10.15 29.68
C ARG A 444 6.66 -9.06 30.38
N ILE A 445 5.33 -9.13 30.37
CA ILE A 445 4.48 -8.22 31.17
C ILE A 445 4.81 -8.37 32.67
N SER A 446 5.01 -9.59 33.17
CA SER A 446 5.40 -9.85 34.56
C SER A 446 6.77 -9.25 34.88
N ASP A 447 7.69 -9.27 33.90
CA ASP A 447 9.04 -8.74 34.01
C ASP A 447 9.14 -7.22 33.81
N GLY A 448 8.00 -6.52 33.74
CA GLY A 448 7.98 -5.06 33.62
C GLY A 448 8.07 -4.53 32.19
N TYR A 449 7.85 -5.36 31.17
CA TYR A 449 7.73 -4.89 29.79
C TYR A 449 6.31 -4.48 29.42
N SER A 450 6.22 -3.52 28.51
CA SER A 450 4.98 -3.04 27.91
C SER A 450 5.14 -2.90 26.39
N PHE A 451 4.02 -3.00 25.68
CA PHE A 451 3.97 -2.94 24.22
C PHE A 451 2.54 -2.58 23.75
N PRO A 452 2.38 -1.88 22.61
CA PRO A 452 1.09 -1.62 22.01
C PRO A 452 0.50 -2.88 21.37
N LEU A 453 -0.84 -2.98 21.38
CA LEU A 453 -1.58 -4.07 20.73
C LEU A 453 -2.57 -3.50 19.70
N ASN A 454 -2.73 -4.17 18.56
CA ASN A 454 -3.79 -3.82 17.63
C ASN A 454 -5.15 -4.22 18.25
N PRO A 455 -6.18 -3.35 18.22
CA PRO A 455 -7.51 -3.69 18.74
C PRO A 455 -8.14 -4.89 18.03
N LYS A 456 -7.83 -5.15 16.75
CA LYS A 456 -8.30 -6.35 16.04
C LYS A 456 -7.86 -7.60 16.77
N TRP A 457 -6.60 -7.67 17.21
CA TRP A 457 -6.09 -8.85 17.92
C TRP A 457 -6.84 -9.08 19.23
N VAL A 458 -6.98 -8.03 20.04
CA VAL A 458 -7.65 -8.11 21.35
C VAL A 458 -9.09 -8.59 21.23
N ILE A 459 -9.81 -8.18 20.19
CA ILE A 459 -11.23 -8.45 20.02
C ILE A 459 -11.46 -9.75 19.24
N CYS A 460 -10.71 -9.97 18.16
CA CYS A 460 -11.02 -10.99 17.17
C CYS A 460 -10.18 -12.26 17.34
N ASP A 461 -8.95 -12.17 17.83
CA ASP A 461 -8.00 -13.29 17.85
C ASP A 461 -7.95 -13.95 19.23
N LYS A 462 -8.08 -15.28 19.23
CA LYS A 462 -8.19 -16.08 20.46
C LYS A 462 -6.94 -15.92 21.34
N GLY A 463 -7.15 -15.65 22.63
CA GLY A 463 -6.06 -15.53 23.62
C GLY A 463 -5.43 -14.14 23.73
N TRP A 464 -5.56 -13.27 22.73
CA TRP A 464 -4.97 -11.92 22.77
C TRP A 464 -5.64 -10.97 23.77
N ARG A 465 -6.92 -11.21 24.08
CA ARG A 465 -7.61 -10.50 25.17
C ARG A 465 -6.92 -10.69 26.52
N GLU A 466 -6.37 -11.88 26.79
CA GLU A 466 -5.66 -12.16 28.04
C GLU A 466 -4.41 -11.30 28.19
N VAL A 467 -3.61 -11.19 27.12
CA VAL A 467 -2.41 -10.34 27.05
C VAL A 467 -2.78 -8.88 27.34
N PHE A 468 -3.84 -8.37 26.69
CA PHE A 468 -4.33 -7.00 26.90
C PHE A 468 -4.81 -6.76 28.34
N LEU A 469 -5.56 -7.71 28.92
CA LEU A 469 -6.04 -7.60 30.30
C LEU A 469 -4.88 -7.61 31.30
N LYS A 470 -3.84 -8.42 31.06
CA LYS A 470 -2.64 -8.46 31.92
C LYS A 470 -1.85 -7.15 31.84
N LEU A 471 -1.65 -6.60 30.64
CA LEU A 471 -1.08 -5.24 30.45
C LEU A 471 -1.87 -4.18 31.22
N ARG A 472 -3.20 -4.23 31.12
CA ARG A 472 -4.09 -3.25 31.76
C ARG A 472 -4.12 -3.36 33.28
N ALA A 473 -3.98 -4.56 33.83
CA ALA A 473 -3.98 -4.79 35.27
C ALA A 473 -2.69 -4.28 35.95
N ALA A 474 -1.59 -4.15 35.20
CA ALA A 474 -0.30 -3.70 35.70
C ALA A 474 -0.27 -2.17 35.91
N PRO A 475 -0.23 -1.65 37.16
CA PRO A 475 -0.36 -0.22 37.43
C PRO A 475 0.73 0.64 36.79
N GLN A 476 1.94 0.09 36.64
CA GLN A 476 3.09 0.75 36.05
C GLN A 476 2.89 1.12 34.57
N PHE A 477 2.01 0.40 33.84
CA PHE A 477 1.78 0.65 32.41
C PHE A 477 0.61 1.59 32.12
N LYS A 478 -0.03 2.14 33.16
CA LYS A 478 -1.19 3.05 32.99
C LYS A 478 -0.88 4.23 32.08
N LYS A 479 0.33 4.80 32.18
CA LYS A 479 0.76 5.92 31.31
C LYS A 479 0.96 5.48 29.86
N HIS A 480 1.51 4.28 29.62
CA HIS A 480 1.72 3.76 28.27
C HIS A 480 0.39 3.44 27.60
N LEU A 481 -0.54 2.84 28.35
CA LEU A 481 -1.90 2.60 27.89
C LEU A 481 -2.67 3.90 27.63
N ASP A 482 -2.47 4.97 28.41
CA ASP A 482 -3.07 6.29 28.08
C ASP A 482 -2.41 6.96 26.86
N ALA A 483 -1.19 6.58 26.50
CA ALA A 483 -0.55 7.04 25.27
C ALA A 483 -1.18 6.38 24.04
N TRP A 484 -1.34 5.04 24.06
CA TRP A 484 -1.87 4.25 22.95
C TRP A 484 -3.41 4.20 22.90
N PHE A 485 -4.08 4.28 24.04
CA PHE A 485 -5.53 4.27 24.17
C PHE A 485 -5.98 5.39 25.11
N PRO A 486 -5.89 6.67 24.70
CA PRO A 486 -6.16 7.80 25.59
C PRO A 486 -7.51 7.69 26.28
N HIS A 487 -7.54 7.84 27.61
CA HIS A 487 -8.75 7.57 28.40
C HIS A 487 -9.97 8.39 27.93
N SER A 488 -9.74 9.67 27.59
CA SER A 488 -10.77 10.60 27.07
C SER A 488 -11.36 10.19 25.72
N SER A 489 -10.72 9.28 24.98
CA SER A 489 -11.19 8.82 23.68
C SER A 489 -12.36 7.83 23.78
N GLY A 490 -12.51 7.11 24.90
CA GLY A 490 -13.46 6.00 25.05
C GLY A 490 -13.07 4.70 24.33
N LEU A 491 -11.87 4.62 23.74
CA LEU A 491 -11.39 3.43 23.00
C LEU A 491 -11.40 2.16 23.86
N MET A 492 -10.82 2.20 25.06
CA MET A 492 -10.77 1.02 25.94
C MET A 492 -12.16 0.52 26.33
N HIS A 493 -13.10 1.43 26.63
CA HIS A 493 -14.48 1.07 26.94
C HIS A 493 -15.15 0.37 25.75
N HIS A 494 -14.93 0.86 24.54
CA HIS A 494 -15.47 0.25 23.33
C HIS A 494 -14.87 -1.15 23.08
N ILE A 495 -13.57 -1.33 23.31
CA ILE A 495 -12.92 -2.66 23.27
C ILE A 495 -13.57 -3.62 24.28
N ASP A 496 -13.75 -3.19 25.54
CA ASP A 496 -14.41 -4.01 26.57
C ASP A 496 -15.84 -4.40 26.17
N GLU A 497 -16.60 -3.45 25.59
CA GLU A 497 -17.96 -3.70 25.12
C GLU A 497 -18.00 -4.77 24.02
N LEU A 498 -17.11 -4.65 23.03
CA LEU A 498 -17.02 -5.61 21.93
C LEU A 498 -16.58 -6.99 22.43
N CYS A 499 -15.55 -7.08 23.29
CA CYS A 499 -15.13 -8.35 23.88
C CYS A 499 -16.23 -9.00 24.76
N ARG A 500 -17.13 -8.21 25.35
CA ARG A 500 -18.28 -8.72 26.11
C ARG A 500 -19.40 -9.22 25.19
N ARG A 501 -19.66 -8.50 24.08
CA ARG A 501 -20.70 -8.85 23.10
C ARG A 501 -20.30 -10.01 22.20
N PHE A 502 -19.02 -10.12 21.88
CA PHE A 502 -18.44 -11.12 20.99
C PHE A 502 -17.31 -11.88 21.71
N PRO A 503 -17.64 -12.71 22.72
CA PRO A 503 -16.64 -13.36 23.57
C PRO A 503 -15.70 -14.32 22.84
N ASN A 504 -16.13 -14.87 21.70
CA ASN A 504 -15.32 -15.77 20.88
C ASN A 504 -14.54 -15.03 19.78
N GLY A 505 -14.67 -13.70 19.68
CA GLY A 505 -14.05 -12.91 18.63
C GLY A 505 -14.54 -13.27 17.24
N PHE A 506 -13.61 -13.31 16.28
CA PHE A 506 -13.91 -13.68 14.89
C PHE A 506 -13.73 -15.19 14.72
N GLU A 507 -14.81 -15.88 14.39
CA GLU A 507 -14.79 -17.32 14.10
C GLU A 507 -14.68 -17.51 12.59
N THR A 508 -13.51 -17.95 12.11
CA THR A 508 -13.33 -18.32 10.71
C THR A 508 -14.03 -19.66 10.45
N PRO A 509 -15.02 -19.72 9.54
CA PRO A 509 -15.64 -20.98 9.15
C PRO A 509 -14.60 -21.95 8.58
N GLU A 510 -14.76 -23.25 8.86
CA GLU A 510 -13.95 -24.27 8.20
C GLU A 510 -14.10 -24.15 6.67
N GLY A 511 -12.96 -24.10 5.97
CA GLY A 511 -12.92 -23.93 4.52
C GLY A 511 -13.27 -22.52 4.01
N ALA A 512 -13.32 -21.51 4.89
CA ALA A 512 -13.45 -20.13 4.44
C ALA A 512 -12.31 -19.74 3.51
N GLU A 513 -12.66 -19.10 2.39
CA GLU A 513 -11.68 -18.57 1.44
C GLU A 513 -10.83 -17.51 2.14
N GLN A 514 -9.52 -17.76 2.22
CA GLN A 514 -8.54 -16.81 2.71
C GLN A 514 -8.10 -15.92 1.56
N LEU A 515 -8.46 -14.64 1.65
CA LEU A 515 -7.99 -13.62 0.74
C LEU A 515 -6.69 -13.02 1.25
N ASP A 516 -5.62 -13.10 0.46
CA ASP A 516 -4.34 -12.46 0.78
C ASP A 516 -4.50 -10.94 0.91
N PHE A 517 -3.84 -10.34 1.90
CA PHE A 517 -3.95 -8.91 2.20
C PHE A 517 -3.58 -8.03 1.00
N ASP A 518 -2.46 -8.32 0.32
CA ASP A 518 -2.05 -7.54 -0.84
C ASP A 518 -3.09 -7.67 -1.96
N LEU A 519 -3.65 -8.87 -2.16
CA LEU A 519 -4.71 -9.10 -3.15
C LEU A 519 -5.97 -8.27 -2.83
N ALA A 520 -6.34 -8.16 -1.54
CA ALA A 520 -7.42 -7.28 -1.12
C ALA A 520 -7.13 -5.81 -1.46
N GLU A 521 -5.91 -5.33 -1.20
CA GLU A 521 -5.48 -3.97 -1.55
C GLU A 521 -5.60 -3.69 -3.06
N LEU A 522 -5.15 -4.62 -3.93
CA LEU A 522 -5.30 -4.46 -5.37
C LEU A 522 -6.76 -4.47 -5.81
N GLN A 523 -7.59 -5.36 -5.24
CA GLN A 523 -9.01 -5.37 -5.55
C GLN A 523 -9.69 -4.04 -5.17
N LEU A 524 -9.30 -3.44 -4.06
CA LEU A 524 -9.76 -2.10 -3.68
C LEU A 524 -9.32 -1.04 -4.71
N ARG A 525 -8.04 -1.01 -5.08
CA ARG A 525 -7.52 -0.07 -6.10
C ARG A 525 -8.25 -0.21 -7.44
N ARG A 526 -8.51 -1.45 -7.89
CA ARG A 526 -9.27 -1.73 -9.12
C ARG A 526 -10.72 -1.25 -9.00
N TYR A 527 -11.35 -1.50 -7.85
CA TYR A 527 -12.70 -1.02 -7.56
C TYR A 527 -12.77 0.52 -7.66
N GLU A 528 -11.86 1.23 -7.01
CA GLU A 528 -11.78 2.69 -7.04
C GLU A 528 -11.57 3.24 -8.45
N ALA A 529 -10.66 2.64 -9.22
CA ALA A 529 -10.40 3.02 -10.60
C ALA A 529 -11.67 2.87 -11.46
N LEU A 530 -12.40 1.76 -11.29
CA LEU A 530 -13.67 1.53 -11.99
C LEU A 530 -14.74 2.54 -11.57
N GLN A 531 -14.85 2.88 -10.29
CA GLN A 531 -15.80 3.90 -9.82
C GLN A 531 -15.47 5.29 -10.40
N ARG A 532 -14.18 5.65 -10.47
CA ARG A 532 -13.73 6.88 -11.15
C ARG A 532 -14.11 6.86 -12.64
N ALA A 533 -13.87 5.76 -13.34
CA ALA A 533 -14.22 5.61 -14.75
C ALA A 533 -15.74 5.73 -14.98
N LYS A 534 -16.56 5.05 -14.14
CA LYS A 534 -18.03 5.15 -14.18
C LYS A 534 -18.51 6.59 -13.97
N ARG A 535 -17.90 7.34 -13.05
CA ARG A 535 -18.23 8.77 -12.84
C ARG A 535 -17.90 9.60 -14.08
N LYS A 536 -16.71 9.43 -14.67
CA LYS A 536 -16.32 10.13 -15.91
C LYS A 536 -17.27 9.81 -17.07
N LEU A 537 -17.61 8.54 -17.29
CA LEU A 537 -18.54 8.13 -18.35
C LEU A 537 -19.93 8.74 -18.16
N LYS A 538 -20.46 8.77 -16.93
CA LYS A 538 -21.75 9.42 -16.63
C LYS A 538 -21.73 10.91 -16.98
N VAL A 539 -20.62 11.61 -16.74
CA VAL A 539 -20.45 13.02 -17.12
C VAL A 539 -20.45 13.15 -18.64
N CYS A 540 -19.66 12.34 -19.36
CA CYS A 540 -19.62 12.36 -20.83
C CYS A 540 -21.01 12.10 -21.44
N LEU A 541 -21.75 11.10 -20.94
CA LEU A 541 -23.10 10.80 -21.42
C LEU A 541 -24.10 11.94 -21.16
N ARG A 542 -23.99 12.64 -20.03
CA ARG A 542 -24.80 13.84 -19.75
C ARG A 542 -24.46 14.97 -20.72
N TRP A 543 -23.18 15.20 -20.98
CA TRP A 543 -22.71 16.19 -21.96
C TRP A 543 -23.22 15.89 -23.38
N MET A 544 -23.13 14.63 -23.81
CA MET A 544 -23.66 14.21 -25.12
C MET A 544 -25.17 14.44 -25.23
N LYS A 545 -25.93 14.22 -24.13
CA LYS A 545 -27.38 14.50 -24.11
C LYS A 545 -27.69 15.99 -24.19
N LEU A 546 -26.92 16.84 -23.51
CA LEU A 546 -27.09 18.30 -23.59
C LEU A 546 -26.78 18.82 -25.01
N ASN A 547 -25.73 18.31 -25.64
CA ASN A 547 -25.35 18.72 -27.00
C ASN A 547 -26.36 18.26 -28.07
N LYS A 548 -27.00 17.09 -27.89
CA LYS A 548 -28.09 16.65 -28.77
C LYS A 548 -29.36 17.50 -28.64
N GLY A 549 -29.56 18.17 -27.51
CA GLY A 549 -30.69 19.08 -27.30
C GLY A 549 -30.50 20.48 -27.90
N SER A 550 -29.26 20.85 -28.28
CA SER A 550 -28.97 22.18 -28.81
C SER A 550 -29.07 22.27 -30.34
N THR A 551 -29.13 21.15 -31.05
CA THR A 551 -29.18 21.13 -32.53
C THR A 551 -30.60 21.26 -33.10
N THR A 552 -31.64 21.26 -32.25
CA THR A 552 -33.05 21.29 -32.68
C THR A 552 -33.74 22.65 -32.63
N LEU A 553 -33.03 23.74 -32.29
CA LEU A 553 -33.60 25.10 -32.19
C LEU A 553 -33.17 26.08 -33.29
N ALA A 554 -32.52 25.60 -34.35
CA ALA A 554 -32.17 26.41 -35.51
C ALA A 554 -32.92 25.98 -36.77
N ASN A 555 -34.26 26.08 -36.76
CA ASN A 555 -35.02 26.33 -37.99
C ASN A 555 -36.39 26.97 -37.69
N PRO A 556 -36.51 28.31 -37.71
CA PRO A 556 -37.79 29.00 -37.52
C PRO A 556 -38.70 29.00 -38.76
N GLU A 557 -38.31 28.43 -39.90
CA GLU A 557 -38.97 28.72 -41.20
C GLU A 557 -39.93 27.64 -41.73
N SER A 558 -40.34 26.64 -40.95
CA SER A 558 -41.32 25.65 -41.44
C SER A 558 -42.47 25.42 -40.46
N GLN A 559 -43.19 26.48 -40.13
CA GLN A 559 -44.57 26.41 -39.61
C GLN A 559 -45.52 27.16 -40.55
N SER A 560 -45.73 26.60 -41.73
CA SER A 560 -46.94 26.83 -42.51
C SER A 560 -47.21 25.55 -43.30
N GLN A 561 -48.44 25.03 -43.20
CA GLN A 561 -48.95 23.83 -43.86
C GLN A 561 -48.82 22.51 -43.07
N GLU A 562 -49.62 22.37 -42.02
CA GLU A 562 -50.34 21.11 -41.77
C GLU A 562 -51.59 21.40 -40.93
N GLN A 563 -52.52 22.13 -41.53
CA GLN A 563 -53.94 22.07 -41.18
C GLN A 563 -54.64 21.35 -42.31
N ASP A 564 -54.86 20.04 -42.17
CA ASP A 564 -56.15 19.40 -42.44
C ASP A 564 -56.06 17.87 -42.32
N LEU A 565 -57.16 17.27 -41.83
CA LEU A 565 -57.52 15.85 -41.90
C LEU A 565 -56.79 14.89 -40.93
N LYS A 566 -57.36 14.74 -39.73
CA LYS A 566 -58.33 13.65 -39.45
C LYS A 566 -58.79 13.66 -37.99
N GLN A 567 -60.10 13.88 -37.84
CA GLN A 567 -60.87 13.49 -36.67
C GLN A 567 -60.90 11.96 -36.57
N VAL A 568 -60.41 11.41 -35.46
CA VAL A 568 -60.92 10.14 -34.92
C VAL A 568 -61.08 10.32 -33.42
N GLU A 569 -62.33 10.23 -33.00
CA GLU A 569 -62.82 10.30 -31.65
C GLU A 569 -62.34 9.06 -30.87
N VAL A 570 -61.61 9.27 -29.76
CA VAL A 570 -61.32 8.21 -28.78
C VAL A 570 -61.67 8.75 -27.39
N VAL A 571 -62.61 8.05 -26.77
CA VAL A 571 -63.15 8.26 -25.43
C VAL A 571 -62.05 8.19 -24.36
N PRO A 572 -62.00 9.11 -23.37
CA PRO A 572 -61.02 9.04 -22.30
C PRO A 572 -61.46 8.03 -21.23
N VAL A 573 -60.59 7.04 -20.97
CA VAL A 573 -60.62 6.23 -19.75
C VAL A 573 -59.99 7.04 -18.61
N GLU A 574 -60.77 7.24 -17.57
CA GLU A 574 -60.44 7.98 -16.36
C GLU A 574 -59.41 7.20 -15.52
N VAL A 575 -58.14 7.64 -15.52
CA VAL A 575 -57.11 7.13 -14.61
C VAL A 575 -56.94 8.11 -13.45
N LYS A 576 -57.49 7.73 -12.28
CA LYS A 576 -57.31 8.43 -11.01
C LYS A 576 -55.82 8.54 -10.65
N ARG A 577 -55.26 9.74 -10.72
CA ARG A 577 -53.98 10.07 -10.08
C ARG A 577 -54.20 10.23 -8.57
N VAL A 578 -53.66 9.30 -7.81
CA VAL A 578 -53.48 9.46 -6.36
C VAL A 578 -52.31 10.42 -6.13
N THR A 579 -52.62 11.61 -5.62
CA THR A 579 -51.63 12.54 -5.05
C THR A 579 -51.15 12.03 -3.69
N PRO A 580 -49.85 11.97 -3.41
CA PRO A 580 -49.37 11.67 -2.06
C PRO A 580 -49.55 12.90 -1.15
N GLU A 581 -50.38 12.75 -0.12
CA GLU A 581 -50.51 13.72 0.98
C GLU A 581 -49.16 13.94 1.66
N LYS A 582 -48.71 15.20 1.68
CA LYS A 582 -47.66 15.67 2.57
C LYS A 582 -48.23 15.76 3.99
N LYS A 583 -47.81 14.85 4.88
CA LYS A 583 -48.00 15.03 6.33
C LYS A 583 -47.06 16.13 6.84
N PRO A 584 -47.55 17.09 7.65
CA PRO A 584 -46.69 18.08 8.29
C PRO A 584 -45.87 17.45 9.44
N PRO A 585 -44.70 18.02 9.76
CA PRO A 585 -43.88 17.53 10.86
C PRO A 585 -44.57 17.82 12.20
N LYS A 586 -44.63 16.80 13.06
CA LYS A 586 -45.01 16.95 14.46
C LYS A 586 -43.96 17.78 15.19
N VAL A 587 -44.41 18.91 15.71
CA VAL A 587 -43.76 19.67 16.77
C VAL A 587 -43.70 18.77 18.01
N VAL A 588 -42.51 18.51 18.52
CA VAL A 588 -42.31 17.94 19.86
C VAL A 588 -41.74 19.04 20.71
N GLU A 589 -42.51 19.40 21.74
CA GLU A 589 -42.21 20.36 22.77
C GLU A 589 -40.92 19.98 23.52
N ALA A 590 -39.99 20.92 23.64
CA ALA A 590 -38.87 20.84 24.56
C ALA A 590 -39.31 21.46 25.90
N GLU A 591 -39.59 20.61 26.88
CA GLU A 591 -39.77 21.04 28.27
C GLU A 591 -38.44 21.44 28.91
N GLU A 592 -38.42 22.67 29.40
CA GLU A 592 -37.48 23.23 30.36
C GLU A 592 -37.39 22.38 31.65
N LYS A 593 -36.19 21.95 32.04
CA LYS A 593 -35.82 21.78 33.46
C LYS A 593 -34.41 22.29 33.76
N LYS A 594 -34.37 23.48 34.37
CA LYS A 594 -33.25 24.01 35.18
C LYS A 594 -33.04 23.17 36.44
N LYS A 595 -31.78 22.86 36.75
CA LYS A 595 -31.11 22.71 38.08
C LYS A 595 -29.61 22.65 37.74
N GLN A 596 -28.76 23.67 37.91
CA GLN A 596 -28.32 24.43 39.08
C GLN A 596 -27.63 23.57 40.17
N SER A 597 -26.31 23.38 40.04
CA SER A 597 -25.34 23.34 41.17
C SER A 597 -23.88 23.38 40.66
N CYS A 598 -22.96 23.78 41.56
CA CYS A 598 -21.49 23.93 41.44
C CYS A 598 -21.02 25.20 40.69
N LEU A 599 -20.61 26.31 41.32
CA LEU A 599 -19.80 26.57 42.52
C LEU A 599 -18.32 26.19 42.36
N CYS A 600 -17.49 27.25 42.44
CA CYS A 600 -16.04 27.34 42.67
C CYS A 600 -15.16 27.70 41.47
N CYS A 601 -14.68 28.96 41.46
CA CYS A 601 -13.26 29.35 41.39
C CYS A 601 -13.14 30.87 41.12
N PHE A 602 -13.08 31.66 42.21
CA PHE A 602 -12.44 32.97 42.19
C PHE A 602 -11.03 32.81 42.73
N GLY A 603 -10.06 33.28 41.94
CA GLY A 603 -8.66 33.37 42.35
C GLY A 603 -8.42 34.47 43.39
N GLY A 604 -7.39 34.27 44.21
CA GLY A 604 -6.85 35.26 45.12
C GLY A 604 -5.34 35.05 45.24
N LYS A 605 -4.59 36.08 44.84
CA LYS A 605 -3.13 36.20 44.89
C LYS A 605 -2.60 36.30 46.33
N ALA A 606 -1.35 35.87 46.47
CA ALA A 606 -0.27 36.43 47.29
C ALA A 606 -0.47 36.59 48.81
N LYS A 607 0.22 35.74 49.58
CA LYS A 607 1.48 36.06 50.27
C LYS A 607 2.18 34.79 50.72
#